data_AF-A0A7W5LJF1-F1
#
_entry.id   AF-A0A7W5LJF1-F1
#
_cell.length_a   1.000
_cell.length_b   1.000
_cell.length_c   1.000
_cell.angle_alpha   90.00
_cell.angle_beta   90.00
_cell.angle_gamma   90.00
#
_symmetry.space_group_name_H-M   'P 1'
#
loop_
_entity.id
_entity.type
_entity.pdbx_description
1 polymer ?
#
loop_
_entity_poly.entity_id
_entity_poly.type
_entity_poly.pdbx_seq_one_letter_code
_entity_poly.pdbx_strand_id
1 'polypeptide(L)'
;MMHTDNANKINNAHLSDSRAHSFDNRSSRYVRDTAFMDSRTPLFENDDWLVDDFGLRAKMPTGAFNIPASRLGELTTSSAGAFLFWLLHMADEHWIRIDLFAEAYKRALAVHKGRYGPQIPDALLDSSIRAARTISMGTVHATQNAAGYGQ
;
A
#
# COMPACT_ATOMS: atom_id res chain seq x y z
N MET A 1 51.53 -61.84 -35.04
CA MET A 1 50.45 -62.73 -34.58
C MET A 1 50.36 -62.60 -33.07
N MET A 2 49.24 -62.05 -32.58
CA MET A 2 48.63 -62.17 -31.24
C MET A 2 49.48 -61.76 -30.01
N HIS A 3 49.22 -60.59 -29.38
CA HIS A 3 48.25 -60.32 -28.28
C HIS A 3 48.68 -61.00 -26.97
N THR A 4 48.83 -60.38 -25.80
CA THR A 4 48.33 -59.12 -25.20
C THR A 4 49.18 -58.85 -23.96
N ASP A 5 49.39 -57.59 -23.60
CA ASP A 5 49.75 -57.23 -22.23
C ASP A 5 49.17 -55.87 -21.83
N ASN A 6 48.58 -55.89 -20.63
CA ASN A 6 48.69 -54.88 -19.58
C ASN A 6 47.80 -53.63 -19.58
N ALA A 7 47.28 -53.37 -18.38
CA ALA A 7 46.38 -52.31 -17.98
C ALA A 7 47.05 -50.92 -17.96
N ASN A 8 46.28 -49.87 -18.27
CA ASN A 8 46.68 -48.48 -17.99
C ASN A 8 45.41 -47.59 -17.85
N LYS A 9 45.05 -47.20 -16.63
CA LYS A 9 45.20 -45.85 -16.05
C LYS A 9 44.54 -44.68 -16.82
N ILE A 10 43.53 -44.09 -16.17
CA ILE A 10 43.31 -42.65 -15.89
C ILE A 10 43.88 -41.58 -16.86
N ASN A 11 43.00 -40.69 -17.38
CA ASN A 11 42.93 -39.23 -17.07
C ASN A 11 42.31 -38.34 -18.19
N ASN A 12 41.38 -37.48 -17.77
CA ASN A 12 41.09 -36.06 -18.13
C ASN A 12 41.01 -35.51 -19.58
N ALA A 13 39.90 -34.79 -19.85
CA ALA A 13 39.77 -33.40 -20.39
C ALA A 13 38.28 -33.16 -20.80
N HIS A 14 37.48 -32.25 -20.22
CA HIS A 14 37.40 -30.78 -20.28
C HIS A 14 36.90 -30.16 -21.62
N LEU A 15 35.80 -29.38 -21.50
CA LEU A 15 35.21 -28.29 -22.32
C LEU A 15 34.05 -28.55 -23.30
N SER A 16 32.89 -27.96 -22.92
CA SER A 16 31.94 -27.10 -23.66
C SER A 16 31.40 -27.57 -25.03
N ASP A 17 30.12 -27.50 -25.37
CA ASP A 17 29.21 -26.35 -25.23
C ASP A 17 27.74 -26.71 -25.59
N SER A 18 26.80 -26.04 -24.91
CA SER A 18 25.49 -25.52 -25.38
C SER A 18 24.25 -26.36 -25.72
N ARG A 19 23.16 -25.93 -25.05
CA ARG A 19 21.74 -25.74 -25.49
C ARG A 19 20.81 -26.95 -25.66
N ALA A 20 19.84 -27.10 -24.74
CA ALA A 20 18.43 -26.72 -24.95
C ALA A 20 17.48 -27.32 -23.86
N HIS A 21 16.71 -26.41 -23.23
CA HIS A 21 15.33 -26.53 -22.72
C HIS A 21 14.79 -27.88 -22.19
N SER A 22 14.52 -27.93 -20.89
CA SER A 22 13.18 -28.31 -20.42
C SER A 22 12.84 -27.57 -19.12
N PHE A 23 11.74 -26.83 -19.18
CA PHE A 23 11.18 -26.01 -18.11
C PHE A 23 10.47 -26.93 -17.11
N ASP A 24 11.04 -27.10 -15.91
CA ASP A 24 10.25 -27.59 -14.77
C ASP A 24 9.55 -26.41 -14.10
N ASN A 25 8.27 -26.34 -14.43
CA ASN A 25 7.25 -25.48 -13.86
C ASN A 25 7.06 -25.79 -12.37
N ARG A 26 7.60 -24.94 -11.48
CA ARG A 26 6.94 -24.64 -10.21
C ARG A 26 6.85 -23.14 -10.02
N SER A 27 5.72 -22.62 -10.49
CA SER A 27 5.14 -21.37 -10.03
C SER A 27 5.18 -21.28 -8.51
N SER A 28 6.06 -20.44 -7.98
CA SER A 28 5.86 -19.77 -6.69
C SER A 28 6.27 -18.32 -6.85
N ARG A 29 5.45 -17.60 -7.61
CA ARG A 29 5.35 -16.15 -7.52
C ARG A 29 4.91 -15.80 -6.10
N TYR A 30 5.88 -15.46 -5.25
CA TYR A 30 5.66 -14.47 -4.19
C TYR A 30 6.82 -13.51 -4.23
N VAL A 31 6.53 -12.39 -4.86
CA VAL A 31 7.25 -11.14 -4.83
C VAL A 31 7.52 -10.79 -3.36
N ARG A 32 8.72 -11.08 -2.88
CA ARG A 32 9.29 -10.51 -1.66
C ARG A 32 10.52 -9.76 -2.11
N ASP A 33 10.38 -8.47 -2.40
CA ASP A 33 11.47 -7.49 -2.28
C ASP A 33 10.98 -6.06 -2.59
N THR A 34 9.90 -5.66 -1.93
CA THR A 34 9.63 -4.23 -1.64
C THR A 34 9.40 -3.98 -0.15
N ALA A 35 9.76 -4.96 0.71
CA ALA A 35 9.91 -4.75 2.14
C ALA A 35 11.26 -4.09 2.43
N PHE A 36 11.50 -2.92 1.84
CA PHE A 36 12.55 -2.03 2.33
C PHE A 36 12.08 -1.46 3.67
N MET A 37 12.25 -2.28 4.72
CA MET A 37 12.54 -1.92 6.11
C MET A 37 12.08 -0.51 6.53
N ASP A 38 10.78 -0.28 6.59
CA ASP A 38 10.28 0.68 7.56
C ASP A 38 10.18 -0.08 8.87
N SER A 39 11.21 0.03 9.73
CA SER A 39 11.34 -0.67 11.03
C SER A 39 10.29 -0.26 12.06
N ARG A 40 9.21 0.39 11.61
CA ARG A 40 8.11 0.88 12.43
C ARG A 40 7.11 -0.25 12.65
N THR A 41 6.94 -0.62 13.91
CA THR A 41 5.96 -1.61 14.33
C THR A 41 4.55 -1.10 14.00
N PRO A 42 3.76 -1.85 13.21
CA PRO A 42 2.39 -1.47 12.94
C PRO A 42 1.53 -1.66 14.18
N LEU A 43 0.77 -0.62 14.53
CA LEU A 43 -0.19 -0.59 15.63
C LEU A 43 -1.61 -0.94 15.15
N PHE A 44 -1.90 -0.69 13.88
CA PHE A 44 -3.12 -1.13 13.20
C PHE A 44 -2.85 -1.28 11.70
N GLU A 45 -3.57 -2.20 11.06
CA GLU A 45 -3.45 -2.49 9.63
C GLU A 45 -4.79 -2.97 9.05
N ASN A 46 -5.20 -2.42 7.90
CA ASN A 46 -6.27 -2.97 7.04
C ASN A 46 -5.74 -3.11 5.60
N ASP A 47 -6.54 -3.55 4.62
CA ASP A 47 -6.01 -3.89 3.27
C ASP A 47 -5.11 -2.81 2.65
N ASP A 48 -5.48 -1.54 2.81
CA ASP A 48 -4.85 -0.41 2.10
C ASP A 48 -4.02 0.49 3.02
N TRP A 49 -4.16 0.37 4.35
CA TRP A 49 -3.58 1.32 5.30
C TRP A 49 -2.90 0.67 6.49
N LEU A 50 -1.90 1.38 7.00
CA LEU A 50 -1.10 1.03 8.15
C LEU A 50 -1.01 2.23 9.10
N VAL A 51 -1.21 2.02 10.39
CA VAL A 51 -0.95 3.00 11.45
C VAL A 51 0.25 2.54 12.24
N ASP A 52 1.20 3.44 12.49
CA ASP A 52 2.35 3.21 13.35
C ASP A 52 2.51 4.37 14.36
N ASP A 53 3.63 4.40 15.08
CA ASP A 53 3.91 5.45 16.08
C ASP A 53 3.99 6.88 15.53
N PHE A 54 4.14 7.04 14.22
CA PHE A 54 4.39 8.32 13.56
C PHE A 54 3.22 8.82 12.73
N GLY A 55 2.21 7.99 12.47
CA GLY A 55 1.00 8.40 11.78
C GLY A 55 0.37 7.29 10.95
N LEU A 56 -0.22 7.70 9.82
CA LEU A 56 -0.99 6.85 8.92
C LEU A 56 -0.25 6.74 7.57
N ARG A 57 -0.11 5.52 7.05
CA ARG A 57 0.59 5.23 5.79
C ARG A 57 -0.29 4.41 4.85
N ALA A 58 -0.24 4.74 3.56
CA ALA A 58 -0.84 3.91 2.52
C ALA A 58 0.08 2.74 2.17
N LYS A 59 -0.51 1.56 1.96
CA LYS A 59 0.19 0.39 1.44
C LYS A 59 0.17 0.43 -0.08
N MET A 60 1.22 0.97 -0.66
CA MET A 60 1.34 1.06 -2.12
C MET A 60 2.48 0.18 -2.62
N PRO A 61 2.33 -0.48 -3.79
CA PRO A 61 3.41 -1.24 -4.41
C PRO A 61 4.63 -0.36 -4.73
N THR A 62 4.40 0.91 -5.05
CA THR A 62 5.42 1.91 -5.35
C THR A 62 5.07 3.25 -4.67
N GLY A 63 6.10 3.93 -4.16
CA GLY A 63 5.95 5.20 -3.44
C GLY A 63 5.60 5.05 -1.96
N ALA A 64 5.56 6.19 -1.26
CA ALA A 64 5.16 6.27 0.13
C ALA A 64 4.22 7.47 0.28
N PHE A 65 2.96 7.21 0.60
CA PHE A 65 2.04 8.26 1.05
C PHE A 65 1.86 8.11 2.55
N ASN A 66 2.20 9.17 3.29
CA ASN A 66 2.10 9.20 4.73
C ASN A 66 1.48 10.51 5.22
N ILE A 67 0.58 10.38 6.20
CA ILE A 67 0.04 11.49 6.97
C ILE A 67 0.69 11.43 8.36
N PRO A 68 1.59 12.36 8.69
CA PRO A 68 2.19 12.44 10.01
C PRO A 68 1.11 12.61 11.08
N ALA A 69 1.32 12.00 12.25
CA ALA A 69 0.39 12.08 13.39
C ALA A 69 0.08 13.52 13.79
N SER A 70 1.05 14.44 13.64
CA SER A 70 0.89 15.88 13.90
C SER A 70 -0.06 16.59 12.94
N ARG A 71 -0.36 15.99 11.79
CA ARG A 71 -1.24 16.55 10.76
C ARG A 71 -2.63 15.93 10.77
N LEU A 72 -2.87 14.87 11.56
CA LEU A 72 -4.17 14.21 11.67
C LEU A 72 -5.26 15.15 12.21
N GLY A 73 -4.91 16.20 12.95
CA GLY A 73 -5.86 17.19 13.46
C GLY A 73 -6.14 18.36 12.51
N GLU A 74 -5.57 18.38 11.31
CA GLU A 74 -5.74 19.51 10.39
C GLU A 74 -7.21 19.70 10.01
N LEU A 75 -7.67 20.94 10.13
CA LEU A 75 -9.04 21.33 9.81
C LEU A 75 -9.08 22.09 8.50
N THR A 76 -10.19 21.93 7.79
CA THR A 76 -10.57 22.77 6.66
C THR A 76 -11.96 23.32 6.90
N THR A 77 -12.24 24.49 6.34
CA THR A 77 -13.53 25.18 6.46
C THR A 77 -14.19 25.28 5.09
N SER A 78 -15.47 24.95 5.03
CA SER A 78 -16.33 25.17 3.86
C SER A 78 -17.61 25.91 4.26
N SER A 79 -18.47 26.21 3.29
CA SER A 79 -19.79 26.77 3.54
C SER A 79 -20.68 25.87 4.42
N ALA A 80 -20.40 24.57 4.48
CA ALA A 80 -21.12 23.59 5.30
C ALA A 80 -20.55 23.45 6.73
N GLY A 81 -19.43 24.11 7.05
CA GLY A 81 -18.79 24.08 8.36
C GLY A 81 -17.32 23.67 8.33
N ALA A 82 -16.80 23.33 9.51
CA ALA A 82 -15.43 22.83 9.68
C ALA A 82 -15.39 21.31 9.64
N PHE A 83 -14.38 20.77 8.96
CA PHE A 83 -14.16 19.33 8.79
C PHE A 83 -12.68 18.98 8.93
N LEU A 84 -12.39 17.71 9.15
CA LEU A 84 -11.02 17.19 9.12
C LEU A 84 -10.52 17.20 7.67
N PHE A 85 -9.45 17.97 7.43
CA PHE A 85 -8.88 18.22 6.11
C PHE A 85 -8.59 16.92 5.36
N TRP A 86 -7.88 16.00 5.99
CA TRP A 86 -7.45 14.74 5.35
C TRP A 86 -8.63 13.83 4.98
N LEU A 87 -9.72 13.82 5.75
CA LEU A 87 -10.91 13.04 5.37
C LEU A 87 -11.55 13.56 4.09
N LEU A 88 -11.65 14.87 3.92
CA LEU A 88 -12.21 15.48 2.72
C LEU A 88 -11.24 15.38 1.55
N HIS A 89 -9.96 15.65 1.77
CA HIS A 89 -8.94 15.62 0.72
C HIS A 89 -8.81 14.21 0.13
N MET A 90 -8.68 13.17 0.96
CA MET A 90 -8.54 11.80 0.47
C MET A 90 -9.82 11.25 -0.16
N ALA A 91 -10.99 11.82 0.15
CA ALA A 91 -12.23 11.41 -0.49
C ALA A 91 -12.35 11.82 -1.96
N ASP A 92 -11.61 12.86 -2.36
CA ASP A 92 -11.59 13.36 -3.74
C ASP A 92 -10.59 12.57 -4.62
N GLU A 93 -9.70 11.80 -4.00
CA GLU A 93 -8.69 11.01 -4.67
C GLU A 93 -9.26 9.69 -5.21
N HIS A 94 -9.17 9.47 -6.52
CA HIS A 94 -9.76 8.31 -7.20
C HIS A 94 -9.19 6.94 -6.78
N TRP A 95 -7.97 6.91 -6.23
CA TRP A 95 -7.30 5.67 -5.81
C TRP A 95 -7.68 5.24 -4.38
N ILE A 96 -8.52 6.02 -3.69
CA ILE A 96 -8.86 5.81 -2.29
C ILE A 96 -10.15 5.03 -2.12
N ARG A 97 -10.08 3.91 -1.40
CA ARG A 97 -11.25 3.27 -0.78
C ARG A 97 -11.60 4.00 0.51
N ILE A 98 -12.54 4.95 0.42
CA ILE A 98 -12.80 5.89 1.52
C ILE A 98 -13.16 5.24 2.85
N ASP A 99 -13.83 4.08 2.84
CA ASP A 99 -14.18 3.37 4.07
C ASP A 99 -12.95 2.78 4.78
N LEU A 100 -11.99 2.25 4.02
CA LEU A 100 -10.73 1.74 4.60
C LEU A 100 -9.86 2.88 5.13
N PHE A 101 -9.81 4.00 4.39
CA PHE A 101 -9.12 5.19 4.87
C PHE A 101 -9.74 5.71 6.16
N ALA A 102 -11.08 5.86 6.20
CA ALA A 102 -11.79 6.36 7.37
C ALA A 102 -11.58 5.45 8.59
N GLU A 103 -11.61 4.14 8.42
CA GLU A 103 -11.31 3.19 9.50
C GLU A 103 -9.89 3.39 10.06
N ALA A 104 -8.88 3.42 9.18
CA ALA A 104 -7.49 3.59 9.59
C ALA A 104 -7.25 4.97 10.22
N TYR A 105 -7.92 6.00 9.72
CA TYR A 105 -7.87 7.36 10.27
C TYR A 105 -8.47 7.45 11.68
N LYS A 106 -9.60 6.78 11.94
CA LYS A 106 -10.17 6.66 13.30
C LYS A 106 -9.17 6.00 14.24
N ARG A 107 -8.51 4.93 13.78
CA ARG A 107 -7.48 4.23 14.57
C ARG A 107 -6.28 5.12 14.84
N ALA A 108 -5.80 5.85 13.84
CA ALA A 108 -4.70 6.80 13.99
C ALA A 108 -5.00 7.90 15.03
N LEU A 109 -6.20 8.50 14.98
CA LEU A 109 -6.61 9.49 15.99
C LEU A 109 -6.68 8.91 17.40
N ALA A 110 -7.14 7.66 17.55
CA ALA A 110 -7.20 6.99 18.84
C ALA A 110 -5.80 6.66 19.39
N VAL A 111 -4.90 6.16 18.55
CA VAL A 111 -3.52 5.80 18.89
C VAL A 111 -2.70 7.04 19.27
N HIS A 112 -2.85 8.15 18.55
CA HIS A 112 -2.10 9.39 18.77
C HIS A 112 -2.81 10.39 19.68
N LYS A 113 -3.88 9.97 20.35
CA LYS A 113 -4.71 10.83 21.20
C LYS A 113 -3.85 11.53 22.26
N GLY A 114 -3.97 12.86 22.32
CA GLY A 114 -3.24 13.69 23.29
C GLY A 114 -1.75 13.87 23.01
N ARG A 115 -1.22 13.26 21.94
CA ARG A 115 0.20 13.38 21.56
C ARG A 115 0.47 14.60 20.69
N TYR A 116 -0.49 14.99 19.85
CA TYR A 116 -0.34 16.08 18.88
C TYR A 116 -1.61 16.93 18.76
N GLY A 117 -1.84 17.82 19.73
CA GLY A 117 -2.95 18.78 19.72
C GLY A 117 -4.18 18.35 20.53
N PRO A 118 -5.25 19.17 20.53
CA PRO A 118 -6.47 18.90 21.27
C PRO A 118 -7.18 17.65 20.75
N GLN A 119 -7.89 16.96 21.64
CA GLN A 119 -8.68 15.79 21.27
C GLN A 119 -9.74 16.20 20.24
N ILE A 120 -9.77 15.48 19.12
CA ILE A 120 -10.80 15.64 18.10
C ILE A 120 -12.15 15.17 18.66
N PRO A 121 -13.20 16.00 18.65
CA PRO A 121 -14.53 15.59 19.07
C PRO A 121 -15.12 14.53 18.15
N ASP A 122 -15.77 13.51 18.71
CA ASP A 122 -16.39 12.42 17.92
C ASP A 122 -17.41 12.95 16.91
N ALA A 123 -18.18 13.98 17.29
CA ALA A 123 -19.15 14.62 16.41
C ALA A 123 -18.50 15.23 15.14
N LEU A 124 -17.30 15.80 15.28
CA LEU A 124 -16.53 16.37 14.15
C LEU A 124 -15.96 15.27 13.26
N LEU A 125 -15.50 14.18 13.87
CA LEU A 125 -15.02 13.01 13.14
C LEU A 125 -16.13 12.36 12.32
N ASP A 126 -17.30 12.13 12.93
CA ASP A 126 -18.43 11.52 12.24
C ASP A 126 -19.03 12.42 11.16
N SER A 127 -19.09 13.74 11.38
CA SER A 127 -19.52 14.67 10.32
C SER A 127 -18.55 14.70 9.15
N SER A 128 -17.23 14.67 9.42
CA SER A 128 -16.18 14.64 8.38
C SER A 128 -16.23 13.36 7.56
N ILE A 129 -16.49 12.20 8.19
CA ILE A 129 -16.62 10.93 7.48
C ILE A 129 -17.86 10.89 6.59
N ARG A 130 -19.00 11.43 7.07
CA ARG A 130 -20.19 11.54 6.23
C ARG A 130 -19.94 12.44 5.02
N ALA A 131 -19.29 13.59 5.22
CA ALA A 131 -18.93 14.50 4.13
C ALA A 131 -17.99 13.82 3.11
N ALA A 132 -16.95 13.14 3.60
CA ALA A 132 -16.01 12.38 2.79
C ALA A 132 -16.70 11.31 1.94
N ARG A 133 -17.63 10.54 2.50
CA ARG A 133 -18.41 9.56 1.74
C ARG A 133 -19.25 10.22 0.64
N THR A 134 -19.88 11.35 0.92
CA THR A 134 -20.63 12.11 -0.10
C THR A 134 -19.75 12.56 -1.26
N ILE A 135 -18.53 13.07 -0.97
CA ILE A 135 -17.55 13.45 -2.00
C ILE A 135 -17.18 12.24 -2.84
N SER A 136 -16.75 11.14 -2.19
CA SER A 136 -16.33 9.93 -2.89
C SER A 136 -17.43 9.37 -3.81
N MET A 137 -18.70 9.37 -3.38
CA MET A 137 -19.83 8.99 -4.22
C MET A 137 -20.01 9.95 -5.42
N GLY A 138 -19.92 11.27 -5.20
CA GLY A 138 -20.01 12.27 -6.26
C GLY A 138 -18.88 12.13 -7.30
N THR A 139 -17.66 11.88 -6.84
CA THR A 139 -16.48 11.67 -7.68
C THR A 139 -16.63 10.42 -8.54
N VAL A 140 -17.14 9.31 -7.99
CA VAL A 140 -17.42 8.07 -8.76
C VAL A 140 -18.40 8.33 -9.90
N HIS A 141 -19.46 9.12 -9.66
CA HIS A 141 -20.43 9.47 -10.70
C HIS A 141 -19.84 10.38 -11.78
N ALA A 142 -18.96 11.33 -11.43
CA ALA A 142 -18.29 12.19 -12.40
C ALA A 142 -17.34 11.40 -13.32
N THR A 143 -16.56 10.45 -12.76
CA THR A 143 -15.64 9.62 -13.54
C THR A 143 -16.38 8.69 -14.52
N GLN A 144 -17.53 8.13 -14.12
CA GLN A 144 -18.34 7.26 -14.99
C GLN A 144 -18.92 8.01 -16.19
N ASN A 145 -19.33 9.27 -16.01
CA ASN A 145 -19.85 10.10 -17.10
C ASN A 145 -18.75 10.54 -18.08
N ALA A 146 -17.52 10.76 -17.62
CA ALA A 146 -16.39 11.13 -18.47
C ALA A 146 -15.90 9.97 -19.37
N ALA A 147 -16.00 8.72 -18.90
CA ALA A 147 -15.63 7.54 -19.69
C ALA A 147 -16.64 7.17 -20.79
N GLY A 148 -17.83 7.78 -20.81
CA GLY A 148 -18.90 7.54 -21.78
C GLY A 148 -18.82 8.37 -23.07
N TYR A 149 -17.93 9.37 -23.13
CA TYR A 149 -17.72 10.22 -24.32
C TYR A 149 -16.45 9.82 -25.06
N GLY A 150 -16.44 8.60 -25.57
CA GLY A 150 -15.46 8.08 -26.52
C GLY A 150 -16.16 7.22 -27.56
N GLN A 151 -16.92 7.88 -28.45
CA GLN A 151 -17.43 7.31 -29.70
C GLN A 151 -16.72 8.00 -30.85
#